data_AF-A0A099Z074-F1
#
_entry.id   AF-A0A099Z074-F1
#
_cell.length_a   1.000
_cell.length_b   1.000
_cell.length_c   1.000
_cell.angle_alpha   90.00
_cell.angle_beta   90.00
_cell.angle_gamma   90.00
#
_symmetry.space_group_name_H-M   'P 1'
#
loop_
_entity.id
_entity.type
_entity.pdbx_description
1 polymer ?
#
loop_
_entity_poly.entity_id
_entity_poly.type
_entity_poly.pdbx_seq_one_letter_code
_entity_poly.pdbx_strand_id
1 'polypeptide(L)'
;GEHFGTTEATEAFFAMTRLFQSNDQTLRRMCYLTIKEMANISEDVIIVTSSLTKDMTGKEDVYRGPAIRALCRITDGTMLQAIERYMKQAIVDKVPSVSSSALVSSLHMMKISYDVVKRWINEAQEAASSDNIMVQYHALGLLYHLRKNDRLAVSKMLNKFTKSGLKSQFAYCMLIRIASKLLKESEEG
;
A
#
# COMPACT_ATOMS: atom_id res chain seq x y z
N GLY A 1 13.45 21.10 -7.56
CA GLY A 1 13.75 21.12 -6.12
C GLY A 1 15.25 21.23 -5.94
N GLU A 2 15.70 21.62 -4.76
CA GLU A 2 17.12 21.62 -4.38
C GLU A 2 17.67 20.19 -4.32
N HIS A 3 18.98 20.03 -4.57
CA HIS A 3 19.64 18.73 -4.61
C HIS A 3 20.54 18.56 -3.37
N PHE A 4 20.19 17.61 -2.51
CA PHE A 4 20.99 17.25 -1.33
C PHE A 4 22.03 16.19 -1.69
N GLY A 5 23.22 16.29 -1.10
CA GLY A 5 24.21 15.21 -1.18
C GLY A 5 23.78 14.01 -0.33
N THR A 6 24.19 12.79 -0.69
CA THR A 6 23.84 11.57 0.06
C THR A 6 24.26 11.65 1.52
N THR A 7 25.46 12.15 1.81
CA THR A 7 25.98 12.30 3.18
C THR A 7 25.13 13.26 4.01
N GLU A 8 24.86 14.45 3.48
CA GLU A 8 24.02 15.47 4.13
C GLU A 8 22.60 14.95 4.38
N ALA A 9 22.00 14.31 3.37
CA ALA A 9 20.67 13.70 3.50
C ALA A 9 20.67 12.59 4.55
N THR A 10 21.73 11.80 4.64
CA THR A 10 21.84 10.73 5.64
C THR A 10 21.95 11.33 7.05
N GLU A 11 22.82 12.32 7.26
CA GLU A 11 22.95 13.01 8.55
C GLU A 11 21.63 13.65 9.01
N ALA A 12 20.93 14.35 8.12
CA ALA A 12 19.62 14.94 8.40
C ALA A 12 18.57 13.86 8.71
N PHE A 13 18.59 12.72 8.01
CA PHE A 13 17.70 11.60 8.28
C PHE A 13 17.94 11.03 9.69
N PHE A 14 19.21 10.78 10.06
CA PHE A 14 19.57 10.30 11.40
C PHE A 14 19.20 11.31 12.50
N ALA A 15 19.36 12.61 12.25
CA ALA A 15 18.91 13.64 13.18
C ALA A 15 17.38 13.59 13.39
N MET A 16 16.61 13.45 12.30
CA MET A 16 15.15 13.31 12.34
C MET A 16 14.70 12.09 13.13
N THR A 17 15.43 10.95 13.09
CA THR A 17 15.04 9.76 13.86
C THR A 17 14.92 10.02 15.37
N ARG A 18 15.70 10.96 15.91
CA ARG A 18 15.65 11.33 17.34
C ARG A 18 14.31 11.97 17.73
N LEU A 19 13.62 12.58 16.76
CA LEU A 19 12.32 13.22 16.97
C LEU A 19 11.19 12.22 17.27
N PHE A 20 11.39 10.92 17.01
CA PHE A 20 10.44 9.88 17.42
C PHE A 20 10.24 9.76 18.94
N GLN A 21 11.14 10.34 19.74
CA GLN A 21 10.99 10.42 21.20
C GLN A 21 9.86 11.38 21.62
N SER A 22 9.49 12.32 20.75
CA SER A 22 8.37 13.22 21.01
C SER A 22 7.03 12.51 20.81
N ASN A 23 6.08 12.85 21.68
CA ASN A 23 4.68 12.42 21.58
C ASN A 23 3.81 13.43 20.82
N ASP A 24 4.40 14.50 20.26
CA ASP A 24 3.64 15.45 19.45
C ASP A 24 3.18 14.81 18.13
N GLN A 25 1.87 14.84 17.91
CA GLN A 25 1.23 14.20 16.78
C GLN A 25 1.63 14.83 15.44
N THR A 26 1.77 16.16 15.40
CA THR A 26 2.12 16.89 14.18
C THR A 26 3.55 16.57 13.78
N LEU A 27 4.47 16.60 14.74
CA LEU A 27 5.86 16.22 14.56
C LEU A 27 5.99 14.78 14.07
N ARG A 28 5.23 13.84 14.66
CA ARG A 28 5.22 12.45 14.19
C ARG A 28 4.80 12.32 12.73
N ARG A 29 3.77 13.06 12.31
CA ARG A 29 3.33 13.10 10.90
C ARG A 29 4.39 13.69 9.98
N MET A 30 5.09 14.74 10.42
CA MET A 30 6.21 15.32 9.68
C MET A 30 7.34 14.30 9.52
N CYS A 31 7.68 13.54 10.56
CA CYS A 31 8.67 12.48 10.45
C CYS A 31 8.32 11.45 9.37
N TYR A 32 7.05 11.01 9.28
CA TYR A 32 6.64 10.08 8.21
C TYR A 32 6.77 10.67 6.80
N LEU A 33 6.53 11.98 6.64
CA LEU A 33 6.73 12.65 5.36
C LEU A 33 8.22 12.70 5.02
N THR A 34 9.05 13.16 5.96
CA THR A 34 10.51 13.22 5.80
C THR A 34 11.09 11.85 5.44
N ILE A 35 10.66 10.77 6.12
CA ILE A 35 11.10 9.41 5.79
C ILE A 35 10.82 9.06 4.33
N LYS A 36 9.63 9.36 3.81
CA LYS A 36 9.27 9.01 2.43
C LYS A 36 10.02 9.81 1.38
N GLU A 37 10.27 11.09 1.64
CA GLU A 37 10.99 11.96 0.73
C GLU A 37 12.48 11.62 0.70
N MET A 38 13.06 11.28 1.86
CA MET A 38 14.49 10.98 1.99
C MET A 38 14.86 9.53 1.67
N ALA A 39 13.87 8.63 1.56
CA ALA A 39 14.07 7.18 1.38
C ALA A 39 15.01 6.79 0.23
N ASN A 40 15.09 7.61 -0.83
CA ASN A 40 15.92 7.31 -2.00
C ASN A 40 17.26 8.08 -2.04
N ILE A 41 17.50 9.01 -1.11
CA ILE A 41 18.67 9.88 -1.09
C ILE A 41 19.54 9.70 0.17
N SER A 42 19.03 9.00 1.18
CA SER A 42 19.73 8.67 2.42
C SER A 42 20.12 7.20 2.46
N GLU A 43 21.22 6.90 3.14
CA GLU A 43 21.67 5.54 3.44
C GLU A 43 21.08 5.04 4.77
N ASP A 44 21.10 3.73 4.99
CA ASP A 44 20.66 3.06 6.23
C ASP A 44 19.26 3.45 6.74
N VAL A 45 18.35 3.81 5.83
CA VAL A 45 16.96 4.21 6.14
C VAL A 45 16.16 3.13 6.86
N ILE A 46 16.63 1.88 6.83
CA ILE A 46 16.07 0.74 7.56
C ILE A 46 15.99 0.97 9.07
N ILE A 47 16.80 1.87 9.65
CA ILE A 47 16.86 2.14 11.09
C ILE A 47 15.49 2.51 11.71
N VAL A 48 14.57 3.09 10.93
CA VAL A 48 13.21 3.45 11.43
C VAL A 48 12.19 2.31 11.34
N THR A 49 12.55 1.14 10.82
CA THR A 49 11.63 0.00 10.61
C THR A 49 10.92 -0.42 11.90
N SER A 50 11.65 -0.53 13.02
CA SER A 50 11.05 -0.89 14.32
C SER A 50 10.06 0.18 14.81
N SER A 51 10.40 1.46 14.67
CA SER A 51 9.50 2.56 15.05
C SER A 51 8.23 2.58 14.21
N LEU A 52 8.33 2.36 12.90
CA LEU A 52 7.17 2.34 12.00
C LEU A 52 6.30 1.10 12.21
N THR A 53 6.91 -0.07 12.46
CA THR A 53 6.16 -1.29 12.79
C THR A 53 5.41 -1.17 14.12
N LYS A 54 6.00 -0.49 15.12
CA LYS A 54 5.32 -0.13 16.36
C LYS A 54 4.13 0.80 16.11
N ASP A 55 4.32 1.84 15.30
CA ASP A 55 3.26 2.82 15.02
C ASP A 55 2.12 2.23 14.18
N MET A 56 2.41 1.33 13.22
CA MET A 56 1.36 0.68 12.41
C MET A 56 0.51 -0.34 13.18
N THR A 57 1.10 -0.97 14.20
CA THR A 57 0.42 -1.94 15.08
C THR A 57 -0.10 -1.31 16.37
N GLY A 58 0.16 -0.01 16.56
CA GLY A 58 -0.26 0.77 17.72
C GLY A 58 -1.78 0.94 17.82
N LYS A 59 -2.22 1.47 18.96
CA LYS A 59 -3.64 1.72 19.25
C LYS A 59 -4.18 3.00 18.59
N GLU A 60 -3.29 3.90 18.18
CA GLU A 60 -3.66 5.21 17.65
C GLU A 60 -3.80 5.16 16.12
N ASP A 61 -5.04 5.01 15.65
CA ASP A 61 -5.36 4.84 14.22
C ASP A 61 -4.84 5.96 13.32
N VAL A 62 -4.64 7.13 13.89
CA VAL A 62 -4.12 8.30 13.20
C VAL A 62 -2.67 8.14 12.72
N TYR A 63 -1.89 7.28 13.36
CA TYR A 63 -0.51 6.97 12.97
C TYR A 63 -0.43 5.79 12.02
N ARG A 64 -1.36 4.83 12.15
CA ARG A 64 -1.21 3.51 11.51
C ARG A 64 -1.11 3.58 9.99
N GLY A 65 -2.05 4.26 9.34
CA GLY A 65 -2.05 4.44 7.88
C GLY A 65 -0.81 5.18 7.35
N PRO A 66 -0.46 6.37 7.90
CA PRO A 66 0.77 7.07 7.56
C PRO A 66 2.05 6.24 7.77
N ALA A 67 2.14 5.50 8.89
CA ALA A 67 3.28 4.64 9.20
C ALA A 67 3.43 3.50 8.19
N ILE A 68 2.33 2.86 7.78
CA ILE A 68 2.35 1.84 6.70
C ILE A 68 2.97 2.41 5.43
N ARG A 69 2.53 3.59 4.98
CA ARG A 69 3.05 4.21 3.75
C ARG A 69 4.53 4.56 3.86
N ALA A 70 4.99 5.00 5.02
CA ALA A 70 6.41 5.25 5.27
C ALA A 70 7.22 3.96 5.30
N LEU A 71 6.73 2.91 5.97
CA LEU A 71 7.39 1.62 6.09
C LEU A 71 7.57 0.97 4.72
N CYS A 72 6.50 0.90 3.94
CA CYS A 72 6.52 0.31 2.61
C CYS A 72 7.39 1.10 1.62
N ARG A 73 7.69 2.38 1.91
CA ARG A 73 8.55 3.21 1.06
C ARG A 73 10.04 2.89 1.24
N ILE A 74 10.44 2.51 2.45
CA ILE A 74 11.83 2.15 2.80
C ILE A 74 12.09 0.64 2.75
N THR A 75 11.03 -0.17 2.59
CA THR A 75 11.15 -1.63 2.53
C THR A 75 11.69 -2.06 1.17
N ASP A 76 12.71 -2.91 1.17
CA ASP A 76 13.26 -3.56 -0.02
C ASP A 76 12.79 -5.02 -0.16
N GLY A 77 13.25 -5.69 -1.21
CA GLY A 77 12.87 -7.08 -1.50
C GLY A 77 13.30 -8.09 -0.44
N THR A 78 14.38 -7.82 0.30
CA THR A 78 14.90 -8.72 1.33
C THR A 78 14.08 -8.64 2.62
N MET A 79 13.62 -7.43 2.96
CA MET A 79 12.83 -7.16 4.16
C MET A 79 11.34 -7.41 4.00
N LEU A 80 10.86 -7.47 2.76
CA LEU A 80 9.44 -7.58 2.46
C LEU A 80 8.75 -8.74 3.20
N GLN A 81 9.43 -9.87 3.31
CA GLN A 81 8.93 -11.05 4.01
C GLN A 81 8.69 -10.79 5.50
N ALA A 82 9.54 -9.97 6.13
CA ALA A 82 9.46 -9.66 7.56
C ALA A 82 8.21 -8.82 7.89
N ILE A 83 7.75 -8.00 6.95
CA ILE A 83 6.57 -7.15 7.16
C ILE A 83 5.26 -7.76 6.63
N GLU A 84 5.32 -8.89 5.92
CA GLU A 84 4.16 -9.53 5.28
C GLU A 84 2.99 -9.74 6.23
N ARG A 85 3.26 -10.30 7.42
CA ARG A 85 2.20 -10.56 8.41
C ARG A 85 1.46 -9.28 8.80
N TYR A 86 2.19 -8.20 9.01
CA TYR A 86 1.61 -6.91 9.38
C TYR A 86 0.82 -6.30 8.22
N MET A 87 1.30 -6.45 6.98
CA MET A 87 0.59 -5.99 5.79
C MET A 87 -0.74 -6.72 5.58
N LYS A 88 -0.76 -8.05 5.71
CA LYS A 88 -1.98 -8.85 5.63
C LYS A 88 -3.03 -8.40 6.64
N GLN A 89 -2.63 -8.21 7.90
CA GLN A 89 -3.49 -7.70 8.96
C GLN A 89 -4.01 -6.29 8.65
N ALA A 90 -3.14 -5.40 8.14
CA ALA A 90 -3.51 -4.04 7.81
C ALA A 90 -4.50 -3.96 6.63
N ILE A 91 -4.39 -4.85 5.63
CA ILE A 91 -5.30 -4.90 4.48
C ILE A 91 -6.74 -5.17 4.91
N VAL A 92 -6.95 -6.09 5.86
CA VAL A 92 -8.29 -6.46 6.36
C VAL A 92 -8.72 -5.64 7.58
N ASP A 93 -7.99 -4.56 7.90
CA ASP A 93 -8.32 -3.74 9.06
C ASP A 93 -9.67 -3.03 8.89
N LYS A 94 -10.42 -2.93 9.98
CA LYS A 94 -11.74 -2.28 9.99
C LYS A 94 -11.65 -0.77 9.77
N VAL A 95 -10.51 -0.16 10.09
CA VAL A 95 -10.27 1.27 9.92
C VAL A 95 -9.95 1.53 8.44
N PRO A 96 -10.80 2.28 7.72
CA PRO A 96 -10.63 2.43 6.27
C PRO A 96 -9.30 3.09 5.87
N SER A 97 -8.79 4.02 6.67
CA SER A 97 -7.51 4.69 6.39
C SER A 97 -6.32 3.72 6.44
N VAL A 98 -6.37 2.71 7.33
CA VAL A 98 -5.34 1.68 7.48
C VAL A 98 -5.41 0.71 6.31
N SER A 99 -6.58 0.12 6.06
CA SER A 99 -6.81 -0.81 4.95
C SER A 99 -6.46 -0.18 3.60
N SER A 100 -6.97 1.03 3.34
CA SER A 100 -6.66 1.78 2.13
C SER A 100 -5.17 2.06 1.97
N SER A 101 -4.47 2.43 3.06
CA SER A 101 -3.02 2.68 3.01
C SER A 101 -2.25 1.41 2.71
N ALA A 102 -2.64 0.28 3.29
CA ALA A 102 -2.02 -1.02 3.07
C ALA A 102 -2.24 -1.53 1.63
N LEU A 103 -3.46 -1.39 1.10
CA LEU A 103 -3.79 -1.79 -0.28
C LEU A 103 -2.96 -1.02 -1.32
N VAL A 104 -2.88 0.30 -1.19
CA VAL A 104 -2.08 1.13 -2.11
C VAL A 104 -0.59 0.86 -1.93
N SER A 105 -0.12 0.67 -0.70
CA SER A 105 1.29 0.33 -0.45
C SER A 105 1.64 -1.03 -1.05
N SER A 106 0.75 -2.02 -0.94
CA SER A 106 0.90 -3.34 -1.58
C SER A 106 1.04 -3.22 -3.09
N LEU A 107 0.25 -2.35 -3.73
CA LEU A 107 0.35 -2.09 -5.17
C LEU A 107 1.74 -1.56 -5.57
N HIS A 108 2.35 -0.68 -4.77
CA HIS A 108 3.71 -0.21 -5.02
C HIS A 108 4.74 -1.33 -4.82
N MET A 109 4.57 -2.15 -3.78
CA MET A 109 5.48 -3.23 -3.43
C MET A 109 5.46 -4.38 -4.45
N MET A 110 4.42 -4.51 -5.26
CA MET A 110 4.40 -5.44 -6.40
C MET A 110 5.54 -5.17 -7.39
N LYS A 111 6.05 -3.93 -7.47
CA LYS A 111 7.21 -3.60 -8.31
C LYS A 111 8.53 -4.14 -7.73
N ILE A 112 8.56 -4.38 -6.42
CA ILE A 112 9.73 -4.91 -5.70
C ILE A 112 9.70 -6.43 -5.74
N SER A 113 8.57 -7.04 -5.34
CA SER A 113 8.37 -8.49 -5.43
C SER A 113 6.90 -8.82 -5.67
N TYR A 114 6.61 -9.25 -6.89
CA TYR A 114 5.27 -9.68 -7.27
C TYR A 114 4.85 -10.95 -6.53
N ASP A 115 5.75 -11.93 -6.39
CA ASP A 115 5.43 -13.25 -5.83
C ASP A 115 5.00 -13.19 -4.37
N VAL A 116 5.64 -12.31 -3.58
CA VAL A 116 5.27 -12.10 -2.19
C VAL A 116 3.87 -11.48 -2.08
N VAL A 117 3.62 -10.37 -2.80
CA VAL A 117 2.35 -9.64 -2.75
C VAL A 117 1.19 -10.47 -3.33
N LYS A 118 1.45 -11.34 -4.31
CA LYS A 118 0.45 -12.26 -4.87
C LYS A 118 -0.16 -13.18 -3.80
N ARG A 119 0.58 -13.50 -2.73
CA ARG A 119 0.07 -14.31 -1.60
C ARG A 119 -0.96 -13.56 -0.74
N TRP A 120 -1.18 -12.27 -0.97
CA TRP A 120 -2.08 -11.41 -0.19
C TRP A 120 -3.44 -11.24 -0.88
N ILE A 121 -3.69 -12.05 -1.92
CA ILE A 121 -4.89 -11.95 -2.75
C ILE A 121 -6.18 -12.23 -1.97
N ASN A 122 -6.12 -13.06 -0.92
CA ASN A 122 -7.29 -13.39 -0.11
C ASN A 122 -7.71 -12.20 0.75
N GLU A 123 -6.75 -11.53 1.39
CA GLU A 123 -6.94 -10.32 2.17
C GLU A 123 -7.46 -9.18 1.28
N ALA A 124 -6.88 -9.01 0.09
CA ALA A 124 -7.39 -8.04 -0.88
C ALA A 124 -8.81 -8.37 -1.36
N GLN A 125 -9.14 -9.66 -1.48
CA GLN A 125 -10.48 -10.12 -1.89
C GLN A 125 -11.53 -9.88 -0.81
N GLU A 126 -11.16 -10.01 0.46
CA GLU A 126 -11.98 -9.64 1.62
C GLU A 126 -12.22 -8.13 1.64
N ALA A 127 -11.15 -7.33 1.54
CA ALA A 127 -11.23 -5.87 1.54
C ALA A 127 -12.09 -5.31 0.38
N ALA A 128 -12.14 -6.00 -0.76
CA ALA A 128 -13.00 -5.60 -1.88
C ALA A 128 -14.51 -5.72 -1.59
N SER A 129 -14.89 -6.45 -0.54
CA SER A 129 -16.26 -6.55 -0.05
C SER A 129 -16.61 -5.46 0.99
N SER A 130 -15.67 -4.55 1.29
CA SER A 130 -15.91 -3.44 2.22
C SER A 130 -17.00 -2.49 1.71
N ASP A 131 -17.82 -1.98 2.63
CA ASP A 131 -18.78 -0.90 2.36
C ASP A 131 -18.08 0.47 2.17
N ASN A 132 -16.81 0.59 2.55
CA ASN A 132 -16.07 1.83 2.35
C ASN A 132 -15.69 2.00 0.87
N ILE A 133 -16.11 3.13 0.31
CA ILE A 133 -15.91 3.50 -1.10
C ILE A 133 -14.44 3.39 -1.54
N MET A 134 -13.51 3.89 -0.73
CA MET A 134 -12.09 3.93 -1.09
C MET A 134 -11.42 2.58 -0.89
N VAL A 135 -11.75 1.85 0.17
CA VAL A 135 -11.21 0.50 0.41
C VAL A 135 -11.62 -0.43 -0.73
N GLN A 136 -12.91 -0.46 -1.10
CA GLN A 136 -13.38 -1.27 -2.21
C GLN A 136 -12.69 -0.91 -3.54
N TYR A 137 -12.50 0.38 -3.81
CA TYR A 137 -11.79 0.85 -4.99
C TYR A 137 -10.33 0.39 -5.02
N HIS A 138 -9.57 0.62 -3.95
CA HIS A 138 -8.16 0.23 -3.88
C HIS A 138 -7.97 -1.29 -3.89
N ALA A 139 -8.90 -2.04 -3.25
CA ALA A 139 -8.87 -3.49 -3.23
C ALA A 139 -9.13 -4.08 -4.62
N LEU A 140 -10.14 -3.57 -5.34
CA LEU A 140 -10.37 -3.94 -6.74
C LEU A 140 -9.16 -3.59 -7.61
N GLY A 141 -8.53 -2.44 -7.34
CA GLY A 141 -7.29 -2.01 -7.96
C GLY A 141 -6.16 -3.03 -7.83
N LEU A 142 -5.85 -3.40 -6.58
CA LEU A 142 -4.82 -4.38 -6.28
C LEU A 142 -5.14 -5.75 -6.90
N LEU A 143 -6.39 -6.23 -6.78
CA LEU A 143 -6.82 -7.50 -7.36
C LEU A 143 -6.65 -7.53 -8.88
N TYR A 144 -7.01 -6.44 -9.57
CA TYR A 144 -6.79 -6.34 -11.02
C TYR A 144 -5.30 -6.44 -11.34
N HIS A 145 -4.44 -5.67 -10.66
CA HIS A 145 -3.01 -5.70 -10.93
C HIS A 145 -2.36 -7.06 -10.63
N LEU A 146 -2.87 -7.81 -9.65
CA LEU A 146 -2.46 -9.18 -9.34
C LEU A 146 -2.99 -10.23 -10.34
N ARG A 147 -4.04 -9.92 -11.09
CA ARG A 147 -4.70 -10.85 -12.02
C ARG A 147 -4.52 -10.47 -13.48
N LYS A 148 -4.01 -9.27 -13.80
CA LYS A 148 -4.00 -8.69 -15.16
C LYS A 148 -3.34 -9.55 -16.24
N ASN A 149 -2.46 -10.48 -15.85
CA ASN A 149 -1.78 -11.41 -16.78
C ASN A 149 -2.55 -12.74 -16.97
N ASP A 150 -3.61 -12.98 -16.20
CA ASP A 150 -4.48 -14.15 -16.27
C ASP A 150 -5.89 -13.70 -16.68
N ARG A 151 -6.18 -13.83 -17.98
CA ARG A 151 -7.45 -13.41 -18.58
C ARG A 151 -8.65 -14.09 -17.92
N LEU A 152 -8.54 -15.37 -17.56
CA LEU A 152 -9.63 -16.11 -16.92
C LEU A 152 -9.89 -15.57 -15.52
N ALA A 153 -8.84 -15.27 -14.75
CA ALA A 153 -8.98 -14.66 -13.42
C ALA A 153 -9.60 -13.27 -13.48
N VAL A 154 -9.25 -12.44 -14.48
CA VAL A 154 -9.86 -11.13 -14.69
C VAL A 154 -11.34 -11.27 -15.05
N SER A 155 -11.70 -12.16 -15.98
CA SER A 155 -13.11 -12.40 -16.35
C SER A 155 -13.95 -12.90 -15.17
N LYS A 156 -13.42 -13.83 -14.36
CA LYS A 156 -14.10 -14.31 -13.14
C LYS A 156 -14.33 -13.18 -12.14
N MET A 157 -13.33 -12.32 -11.95
CA MET A 157 -13.44 -11.16 -11.08
C MET A 157 -14.51 -10.19 -11.57
N LEU A 158 -14.54 -9.90 -12.86
CA LEU A 158 -15.52 -8.99 -13.46
C LEU A 158 -16.95 -9.51 -13.31
N ASN A 159 -17.15 -10.80 -13.59
CA ASN A 159 -18.44 -11.46 -13.42
C ASN A 159 -18.92 -11.44 -11.96
N LYS A 160 -18.01 -11.61 -10.99
CA LYS A 160 -18.34 -11.53 -9.57
C LYS A 160 -18.89 -10.15 -9.21
N PHE A 161 -18.13 -9.09 -9.51
CA PHE A 161 -18.50 -7.72 -9.10
C PHE A 161 -19.65 -7.12 -9.90
N THR A 162 -19.89 -7.60 -11.12
CA THR A 162 -21.09 -7.24 -11.90
C THR A 162 -22.35 -7.82 -11.26
N LYS A 163 -22.30 -9.06 -10.75
CA LYS A 163 -23.44 -9.72 -10.10
C LYS A 163 -23.71 -9.24 -8.68
N SER A 164 -22.66 -9.06 -7.87
CA SER A 164 -22.81 -8.63 -6.48
C SER A 164 -23.14 -7.14 -6.33
N GLY A 165 -22.90 -6.35 -7.38
CA GLY A 165 -22.88 -4.90 -7.30
C GLY A 165 -21.65 -4.39 -6.54
N LEU A 166 -21.34 -3.12 -6.76
CA LEU A 166 -20.31 -2.34 -6.06
C LEU A 166 -20.97 -1.17 -5.34
N LYS A 167 -20.37 -0.75 -4.22
CA LYS A 167 -20.76 0.46 -3.47
C LYS A 167 -20.00 1.69 -3.98
N SER A 168 -18.77 1.50 -4.42
CA SER A 168 -17.87 2.54 -4.87
C SER A 168 -18.08 2.91 -6.33
N GLN A 169 -18.40 4.18 -6.60
CA GLN A 169 -18.48 4.71 -7.96
C GLN A 169 -17.12 4.64 -8.68
N PHE A 170 -16.01 4.83 -7.96
CA PHE A 170 -14.67 4.66 -8.51
C PHE A 170 -14.39 3.21 -8.92
N ALA A 171 -14.88 2.24 -8.14
CA ALA A 171 -14.77 0.83 -8.48
C ALA A 171 -15.58 0.47 -9.73
N TYR A 172 -16.77 1.05 -9.93
CA TYR A 172 -17.52 0.89 -11.18
C TYR A 172 -16.75 1.45 -12.39
N CYS A 173 -16.23 2.68 -12.29
CA CYS A 173 -15.40 3.27 -13.34
C CYS A 173 -14.20 2.38 -13.66
N MET A 174 -13.56 1.79 -12.65
CA MET A 174 -12.46 0.86 -12.86
C MET A 174 -12.91 -0.44 -13.53
N LEU A 175 -14.04 -1.02 -13.12
CA LEU A 175 -14.60 -2.23 -13.70
C LEU A 175 -14.91 -2.04 -15.19
N ILE A 176 -15.48 -0.89 -15.57
CA ILE A 176 -15.76 -0.52 -16.97
C ILE A 176 -14.47 -0.44 -17.78
N ARG A 177 -13.42 0.19 -17.24
CA ARG A 177 -12.10 0.25 -17.91
C ARG A 177 -11.51 -1.15 -18.11
N ILE A 178 -11.63 -2.03 -17.11
CA ILE A 178 -11.17 -3.42 -17.20
C ILE A 178 -11.97 -4.19 -18.26
N ALA A 179 -13.30 -4.04 -18.27
CA ALA A 179 -14.17 -4.65 -19.28
C ALA A 179 -13.76 -4.22 -20.70
N SER A 180 -13.62 -2.91 -20.91
CA SER A 180 -13.25 -2.35 -22.21
C SER A 180 -11.88 -2.85 -22.67
N LYS A 181 -10.89 -2.94 -21.78
CA LYS A 181 -9.58 -3.50 -22.10
C LYS A 181 -9.66 -4.98 -22.48
N LEU A 182 -10.41 -5.78 -21.72
CA LEU A 182 -10.56 -7.21 -21.99
C LEU A 182 -11.28 -7.50 -23.31
N LEU A 183 -12.23 -6.63 -23.71
CA LEU A 183 -12.90 -6.72 -25.02
C LEU A 183 -11.92 -6.46 -26.17
N LYS A 184 -11.09 -5.42 -26.08
CA LYS A 184 -10.06 -5.13 -27.11
C LYS A 184 -9.06 -6.27 -27.26
N GLU A 185 -8.61 -6.85 -26.15
CA GLU A 185 -7.72 -8.03 -26.16
C GLU A 185 -8.41 -9.32 -26.71
N SER A 186 -9.73 -9.34 -26.91
CA SER A 186 -10.43 -10.41 -27.66
C SER A 186 -10.49 -10.17 -29.15
N GLU A 187 -10.48 -8.90 -29.57
CA GLU A 187 -10.61 -8.53 -30.98
C GLU A 187 -9.26 -8.59 -31.70
N GLU A 188 -8.16 -8.38 -30.95
CA GLU A 188 -6.78 -8.40 -31.47
C GLU A 188 -6.11 -9.80 -31.47
N GLY A 189 -6.75 -10.82 -30.91
CA GLY A 189 -6.23 -12.19 -30.80
C GLY A 189 -7.11 -13.20 -31.50
#